data_AF-A0A382ES08-F1
#
_entry.id   AF-A0A382ES08-F1
#
_cell.length_a   1.000
_cell.length_b   1.000
_cell.length_c   1.000
_cell.angle_alpha   90.00
_cell.angle_beta   90.00
_cell.angle_gamma   90.00
#
_symmetry.space_group_name_H-M   'P 1'
#
loop_
_entity.id
_entity.type
_entity.pdbx_description
1 polymer ?
#
loop_
_entity_poly.entity_id
_entity_poly.type
_entity_poly.pdbx_seq_one_letter_code
_entity_poly.pdbx_strand_id
1 'polypeptide(L)'
;MHEISENFLKENNFDYIQKQVYEKVKWYNEITAKKYLTYEGINLGRLVNEETHAFIVPLFKKFHEILNIYKTYPDHFFIASYELHKLISVLTKFTTKINSSDGTPLRFGNNKIRLNIKIGGKYFIIFIPRSFYQKIKQILDIFLHVNFNVNKKIINNQHSTLLVEFNTLRFNDFILESKNFHSHKIFFGKRRPPVYNFKTFLLFKKTESKIISLFSLKNRKFFRDKNQKFEIKNKIKSLWAQETFFNSFFSIDKISIWALIKPYFTELLESRLDNLLYEIELVKNMFQEYKFNKILLFSEIGLSEQIIGHFAKKSNIPVLLLQHGCYYETAQKGLVTESQGVFPSNSDKLLVWGNYTKQKAISYGEVPEEKIETLGCIRFDNLQLKNSNSDDYVLFAITGPEPEFVHGLSTKNIEQYVNTIRKICEIVNQMGKK
;
A
#
# COMPACT_ATOMS: atom_id res chain seq x y z
N MET A 1 9.35 -31.50 25.05
CA MET A 1 9.46 -30.07 25.40
C MET A 1 9.14 -29.27 24.15
N HIS A 2 8.31 -28.23 24.25
CA HIS A 2 7.98 -27.34 23.13
C HIS A 2 8.52 -25.94 23.43
N GLU A 3 9.24 -25.35 22.47
CA GLU A 3 9.80 -24.01 22.59
C GLU A 3 9.39 -23.14 21.40
N ILE A 4 9.24 -21.84 21.63
CA ILE A 4 8.90 -20.87 20.61
C ILE A 4 10.19 -20.43 19.92
N SER A 5 10.25 -20.47 18.58
CA SER A 5 11.46 -20.12 17.82
C SER A 5 11.93 -18.67 18.04
N GLU A 6 11.01 -17.77 18.40
CA GLU A 6 11.33 -16.39 18.79
C GLU A 6 12.23 -16.30 20.02
N ASN A 7 12.26 -17.31 20.90
CA ASN A 7 13.16 -17.33 22.06
C ASN A 7 14.65 -17.37 21.65
N PHE A 8 14.94 -17.73 20.40
CA PHE A 8 16.29 -17.69 19.81
C PHE A 8 16.63 -16.30 19.22
N LEU A 9 15.72 -15.33 19.29
CA LEU A 9 15.98 -13.93 18.96
C LEU A 9 16.17 -13.10 20.24
N LYS A 10 17.25 -12.30 20.26
CA LYS A 10 17.42 -11.25 21.27
C LYS A 10 16.57 -10.03 20.89
N GLU A 11 16.19 -9.19 21.86
CA GLU A 11 15.36 -8.01 21.58
C GLU A 11 15.99 -7.06 20.53
N ASN A 12 17.31 -6.86 20.58
CA ASN A 12 18.04 -6.07 19.59
C ASN A 12 18.05 -6.68 18.17
N ASN A 13 17.72 -7.96 18.01
CA ASN A 13 17.62 -8.58 16.68
C ASN A 13 16.44 -8.03 15.91
N PHE A 14 15.32 -7.65 16.55
CA PHE A 14 14.12 -7.20 15.85
C PHE A 14 14.38 -5.94 15.01
N ASP A 15 15.06 -4.94 15.60
CA ASP A 15 15.42 -3.71 14.90
C ASP A 15 16.45 -3.97 13.79
N TYR A 16 17.40 -4.87 14.03
CA TYR A 16 18.37 -5.29 13.02
C TYR A 16 17.69 -5.96 11.82
N ILE A 17 16.79 -6.90 12.06
CA ILE A 17 16.01 -7.60 11.02
C ILE A 17 15.15 -6.57 10.28
N GLN A 18 14.48 -5.67 11.00
CA GLN A 18 13.64 -4.64 10.41
C GLN A 18 14.45 -3.69 9.50
N LYS A 19 15.67 -3.31 9.90
CA LYS A 19 16.58 -2.54 9.06
C LYS A 19 16.92 -3.28 7.76
N GLN A 20 17.25 -4.56 7.86
CA GLN A 20 17.53 -5.38 6.68
C GLN A 20 16.31 -5.47 5.75
N VAL A 21 15.10 -5.63 6.29
CA VAL A 21 13.86 -5.60 5.50
C VAL A 21 13.81 -4.31 4.67
N TYR A 22 14.00 -3.13 5.29
CA TYR A 22 13.93 -1.85 4.59
C TYR A 22 14.99 -1.67 3.51
N GLU A 23 16.19 -2.22 3.70
CA GLU A 23 17.23 -2.23 2.69
C GLU A 23 16.84 -3.15 1.52
N LYS A 24 16.35 -4.36 1.81
CA LYS A 24 16.09 -5.38 0.78
C LYS A 24 14.82 -5.16 -0.02
N VAL A 25 13.79 -4.50 0.53
CA VAL A 25 12.59 -4.15 -0.24
C VAL A 25 12.88 -3.12 -1.35
N LYS A 26 13.97 -2.35 -1.22
CA LYS A 26 14.42 -1.36 -2.22
C LYS A 26 15.27 -1.96 -3.36
N TRP A 27 15.32 -3.28 -3.51
CA TRP A 27 16.05 -3.99 -4.57
C TRP A 27 15.84 -3.41 -5.98
N TYR A 28 14.64 -2.87 -6.24
CA TYR A 28 14.28 -2.30 -7.54
C TYR A 28 15.01 -0.98 -7.87
N ASN A 29 15.57 -0.30 -6.86
CA ASN A 29 16.34 0.94 -7.04
C ASN A 29 17.80 0.68 -7.40
N GLU A 30 18.30 -0.54 -7.20
CA GLU A 30 19.66 -0.93 -7.58
C GLU A 30 19.91 -0.73 -9.07
N ILE A 31 21.09 -0.23 -9.43
CA ILE A 31 21.44 0.13 -10.82
C ILE A 31 21.18 -1.04 -11.77
N THR A 32 21.58 -2.25 -11.36
CA THR A 32 21.35 -3.49 -12.11
C THR A 32 19.86 -3.73 -12.34
N ALA A 33 19.02 -3.67 -11.30
CA ALA A 33 17.60 -3.96 -11.40
C ALA A 33 16.83 -2.87 -12.18
N LYS A 34 17.10 -1.61 -11.87
CA LYS A 34 16.43 -0.43 -12.45
C LYS A 34 16.49 -0.39 -13.97
N LYS A 35 17.60 -0.84 -14.58
CA LYS A 35 17.79 -0.95 -16.03
C LYS A 35 16.71 -1.79 -16.72
N TYR A 36 16.23 -2.84 -16.07
CA TYR A 36 15.26 -3.77 -16.63
C TYR A 36 13.82 -3.46 -16.23
N LEU A 37 13.62 -2.73 -15.15
CA LEU A 37 12.30 -2.45 -14.55
C LEU A 37 11.70 -1.11 -14.96
N THR A 38 12.24 -0.43 -15.96
CA THR A 38 11.75 0.91 -16.35
C THR A 38 10.82 0.84 -17.56
N TYR A 39 9.61 1.41 -17.43
CA TYR A 39 8.64 1.60 -18.51
C TYR A 39 8.05 3.02 -18.41
N GLU A 40 8.09 3.79 -19.50
CA GLU A 40 7.68 5.22 -19.51
C GLU A 40 8.37 6.10 -18.46
N GLY A 41 9.55 5.69 -17.97
CA GLY A 41 10.27 6.36 -16.87
C GLY A 41 9.81 5.95 -15.47
N ILE A 42 8.87 5.02 -15.36
CA ILE A 42 8.36 4.47 -14.10
C ILE A 42 9.07 3.16 -13.78
N ASN A 43 9.49 3.00 -12.52
CA ASN A 43 10.07 1.75 -12.02
C ASN A 43 8.95 0.77 -11.62
N LEU A 44 8.82 -0.33 -12.37
CA LEU A 44 7.80 -1.36 -12.16
C LEU A 44 7.97 -2.10 -10.82
N GLY A 45 9.20 -2.24 -10.31
CA GLY A 45 9.46 -2.85 -9.00
C GLY A 45 8.93 -2.00 -7.86
N ARG A 46 9.00 -0.67 -7.98
CA ARG A 46 8.41 0.28 -7.01
C ARG A 46 6.90 0.09 -6.88
N LEU A 47 6.22 -0.19 -7.99
CA LEU A 47 4.76 -0.35 -8.03
C LEU A 47 4.25 -1.62 -7.31
N VAL A 48 5.13 -2.59 -7.04
CA VAL A 48 4.82 -3.84 -6.31
C VAL A 48 5.53 -3.89 -4.95
N ASN A 49 6.03 -2.75 -4.47
CA ASN A 49 6.82 -2.69 -3.24
C ASN A 49 6.00 -3.04 -1.99
N GLU A 50 4.72 -2.66 -1.90
CA GLU A 50 3.85 -3.07 -0.78
C GLU A 50 3.74 -4.60 -0.66
N GLU A 51 3.51 -5.29 -1.78
CA GLU A 51 3.44 -6.76 -1.83
C GLU A 51 4.82 -7.38 -1.50
N THR A 52 5.91 -6.78 -2.00
CA THR A 52 7.28 -7.20 -1.68
C THR A 52 7.57 -7.08 -0.19
N HIS A 53 7.21 -5.94 0.42
CA HIS A 53 7.41 -5.68 1.85
C HIS A 53 6.63 -6.68 2.71
N ALA A 54 5.34 -6.89 2.40
CA ALA A 54 4.49 -7.85 3.10
C ALA A 54 5.02 -9.29 3.07
N PHE A 55 5.78 -9.66 2.04
CA PHE A 55 6.44 -10.97 1.95
C PHE A 55 7.79 -11.02 2.68
N ILE A 56 8.62 -9.99 2.50
CA ILE A 56 9.99 -9.95 3.04
C ILE A 56 9.99 -9.89 4.57
N VAL A 57 9.07 -9.16 5.20
CA VAL A 57 8.98 -9.02 6.67
C VAL A 57 8.89 -10.37 7.39
N PRO A 58 7.87 -11.22 7.15
CA PRO A 58 7.76 -12.50 7.84
C PRO A 58 8.86 -13.49 7.44
N LEU A 59 9.31 -13.46 6.18
CA LEU A 59 10.39 -14.32 5.70
C LEU A 59 11.70 -14.04 6.44
N PHE A 60 12.09 -12.77 6.56
CA PHE A 60 13.34 -12.38 7.20
C PHE A 60 13.32 -12.69 8.69
N LYS A 61 12.21 -12.39 9.38
CA LYS A 61 12.04 -12.78 10.79
C LYS A 61 12.26 -14.29 10.96
N LYS A 62 11.56 -15.11 10.15
CA LYS A 62 11.65 -16.56 10.25
C LYS A 62 13.05 -17.09 9.89
N PHE A 63 13.70 -16.52 8.89
CA PHE A 63 15.07 -16.90 8.52
C PHE A 63 16.05 -16.65 9.68
N HIS A 64 15.96 -15.51 10.37
CA HIS A 64 16.83 -15.21 11.51
C HIS A 64 16.58 -16.12 12.71
N GLU A 65 15.32 -16.46 13.00
CA GLU A 65 15.00 -17.46 14.03
C GLU A 65 15.68 -18.81 13.72
N ILE A 66 15.54 -19.28 12.48
CA ILE A 66 16.12 -20.56 12.04
C ILE A 66 17.65 -20.50 12.02
N LEU A 67 18.22 -19.39 11.56
CA LEU A 67 19.66 -19.16 11.54
C LEU A 67 20.25 -19.26 12.95
N ASN A 68 19.58 -18.67 13.95
CA ASN A 68 20.04 -18.74 15.33
C ASN A 68 19.88 -20.14 15.92
N ILE A 69 18.76 -20.83 15.65
CA ILE A 69 18.58 -22.23 16.05
C ILE A 69 19.70 -23.11 15.46
N TYR A 70 20.00 -22.94 14.17
CA TYR A 70 21.09 -23.66 13.51
C TYR A 70 22.45 -23.35 14.15
N LYS A 71 22.74 -22.08 14.45
CA LYS A 71 23.98 -21.69 15.16
C LYS A 71 24.06 -22.28 16.58
N THR A 72 22.94 -22.47 17.26
CA THR A 72 22.89 -23.12 18.59
C THR A 72 23.06 -24.64 18.49
N TYR A 73 22.54 -25.26 17.43
CA TYR A 73 22.56 -26.72 17.24
C TYR A 73 23.16 -27.12 15.88
N PRO A 74 24.44 -26.80 15.60
CA PRO A 74 25.03 -26.94 14.27
C PRO A 74 25.13 -28.40 13.79
N ASP A 75 25.31 -29.34 14.72
CA ASP A 75 25.52 -30.77 14.42
C ASP A 75 24.23 -31.59 14.51
N HIS A 76 23.07 -30.95 14.74
CA HIS A 76 21.81 -31.66 14.86
C HIS A 76 21.18 -31.95 13.49
N PHE A 77 20.41 -33.04 13.43
CA PHE A 77 19.57 -33.35 12.29
C PHE A 77 18.21 -32.66 12.40
N PHE A 78 17.83 -31.91 11.38
CA PHE A 78 16.59 -31.14 11.37
C PHE A 78 15.46 -31.89 10.66
N ILE A 79 14.28 -31.91 11.28
CA ILE A 79 13.06 -32.46 10.67
C ILE A 79 12.05 -31.32 10.59
N ALA A 80 11.60 -30.99 9.38
CA ALA A 80 10.83 -29.77 9.16
C ALA A 80 9.66 -29.95 8.18
N SER A 81 8.64 -29.10 8.32
CA SER A 81 7.58 -28.96 7.33
C SER A 81 8.12 -28.39 6.02
N TYR A 82 7.36 -28.49 4.92
CA TYR A 82 7.83 -28.12 3.58
C TYR A 82 8.47 -26.72 3.48
N GLU A 83 7.82 -25.67 4.00
CA GLU A 83 8.37 -24.31 3.91
C GLU A 83 9.58 -24.09 4.84
N LEU A 84 9.56 -24.65 6.05
CA LEU A 84 10.69 -24.56 6.98
C LEU A 84 11.90 -25.35 6.47
N HIS A 85 11.67 -26.50 5.86
CA HIS A 85 12.71 -27.31 5.24
C HIS A 85 13.47 -26.50 4.19
N LYS A 86 12.78 -25.76 3.32
CA LYS A 86 13.44 -24.89 2.33
C LYS A 86 14.39 -23.91 3.00
N LEU A 87 13.96 -23.24 4.08
CA LEU A 87 14.79 -22.30 4.84
C LEU A 87 16.03 -22.99 5.43
N ILE A 88 15.84 -24.14 6.08
CA ILE A 88 16.93 -24.91 6.72
C ILE A 88 17.91 -25.46 5.68
N SER A 89 17.43 -25.88 4.50
CA SER A 89 18.27 -26.41 3.42
C SER A 89 19.27 -25.39 2.86
N VAL A 90 19.04 -24.09 3.07
CA VAL A 90 20.02 -23.05 2.72
C VAL A 90 21.18 -23.00 3.72
N LEU A 91 20.98 -23.51 4.94
CA LEU A 91 21.97 -23.52 6.02
C LEU A 91 22.73 -24.85 6.10
N THR A 92 22.04 -25.98 5.93
CA THR A 92 22.62 -27.30 6.11
C THR A 92 21.96 -28.38 5.25
N LYS A 93 22.73 -29.42 4.93
CA LYS A 93 22.23 -30.66 4.30
C LYS A 93 21.69 -31.67 5.31
N PHE A 94 21.95 -31.48 6.61
CA PHE A 94 21.47 -32.35 7.70
C PHE A 94 20.00 -32.06 8.03
N THR A 95 19.12 -32.25 7.05
CA THR A 95 17.69 -31.97 7.19
C THR A 95 16.83 -32.92 6.36
N THR A 96 15.61 -33.19 6.80
CA THR A 96 14.59 -33.88 6.01
C THR A 96 13.21 -33.25 6.16
N LYS A 97 12.40 -33.43 5.13
CA LYS A 97 11.04 -32.93 5.06
C LYS A 97 10.08 -33.94 5.68
N ILE A 98 9.13 -33.49 6.50
CA ILE A 98 7.99 -34.30 6.94
C ILE A 98 7.11 -34.63 5.73
N ASN A 99 6.72 -35.90 5.58
CA ASN A 99 5.75 -36.37 4.59
C ASN A 99 4.35 -35.85 4.92
N SER A 100 4.10 -34.56 4.66
CA SER A 100 2.77 -33.96 4.67
C SER A 100 2.60 -33.17 3.38
N SER A 101 1.38 -33.18 2.85
CA SER A 101 0.91 -32.63 1.57
C SER A 101 1.79 -31.53 0.96
N ASP A 102 2.03 -31.65 -0.35
CA ASP A 102 2.75 -30.66 -1.17
C ASP A 102 2.31 -29.24 -0.83
N GLY A 103 3.30 -28.35 -0.74
CA GLY A 103 3.13 -26.99 -0.22
C GLY A 103 1.90 -26.28 -0.77
N THR A 104 1.29 -25.43 0.05
CA THR A 104 0.22 -24.56 -0.43
C THR A 104 0.76 -23.70 -1.58
N PRO A 105 0.12 -23.68 -2.76
CA PRO A 105 0.56 -22.83 -3.85
C PRO A 105 0.62 -21.38 -3.39
N LEU A 106 1.57 -20.61 -3.93
CA LEU A 106 1.65 -19.18 -3.71
C LEU A 106 0.31 -18.53 -4.11
N ARG A 107 -0.45 -18.06 -3.11
CA ARG A 107 -1.76 -17.43 -3.33
C ARG A 107 -1.60 -15.92 -3.28
N PHE A 108 -1.40 -15.32 -4.45
CA PHE A 108 -1.43 -13.87 -4.60
C PHE A 108 -2.86 -13.34 -4.64
N GLY A 109 -3.43 -13.07 -3.46
CA GLY A 109 -4.67 -12.31 -3.29
C GLY A 109 -5.97 -13.13 -3.29
N ASN A 110 -6.97 -12.60 -2.58
CA ASN A 110 -8.28 -13.22 -2.47
C ASN A 110 -9.06 -13.12 -3.80
N ASN A 111 -9.37 -14.26 -4.43
CA ASN A 111 -10.23 -14.34 -5.62
C ASN A 111 -11.70 -14.00 -5.35
N LYS A 112 -12.06 -13.76 -4.09
CA LYS A 112 -13.40 -13.38 -3.65
C LYS A 112 -13.36 -12.03 -2.94
N ILE A 113 -14.42 -11.24 -3.13
CA ILE A 113 -14.63 -9.95 -2.49
C ILE A 113 -15.75 -10.11 -1.47
N ARG A 114 -15.48 -9.69 -0.24
CA ARG A 114 -16.45 -9.65 0.85
C ARG A 114 -17.33 -8.41 0.71
N LEU A 115 -18.64 -8.61 0.67
CA LEU A 115 -19.66 -7.57 0.74
C LEU A 115 -20.42 -7.71 2.05
N ASN A 116 -20.52 -6.60 2.79
CA ASN A 116 -21.36 -6.51 3.98
C ASN A 116 -22.64 -5.77 3.59
N ILE A 117 -23.78 -6.46 3.58
CA ILE A 117 -25.08 -5.91 3.16
C ILE A 117 -26.00 -5.88 4.37
N LYS A 118 -26.71 -4.76 4.57
CA LYS A 118 -27.74 -4.64 5.61
C LYS A 118 -29.12 -4.79 4.99
N ILE A 119 -29.86 -5.84 5.35
CA ILE A 119 -31.23 -6.11 4.89
C ILE A 119 -32.10 -6.32 6.12
N GLY A 120 -33.21 -5.57 6.25
CA GLY A 120 -34.14 -5.70 7.38
C GLY A 120 -33.47 -5.52 8.76
N GLY A 121 -32.48 -4.63 8.87
CA GLY A 121 -31.73 -4.39 10.11
C GLY A 121 -30.59 -5.37 10.40
N LYS A 122 -30.53 -6.53 9.74
CA LYS A 122 -29.49 -7.54 9.92
C LYS A 122 -28.35 -7.39 8.91
N TYR A 123 -27.13 -7.67 9.34
CA TYR A 123 -25.94 -7.68 8.48
C TYR A 123 -25.70 -9.08 7.90
N PHE A 124 -25.62 -9.16 6.58
CA PHE A 124 -25.28 -10.35 5.83
C PHE A 124 -23.92 -10.18 5.18
N ILE A 125 -23.10 -11.23 5.24
CA ILE A 125 -21.80 -11.27 4.60
C ILE A 125 -21.91 -12.16 3.37
N ILE A 126 -21.65 -11.60 2.19
CA ILE A 126 -21.66 -12.33 0.92
C ILE A 126 -20.26 -12.25 0.30
N PHE A 127 -19.77 -13.36 -0.22
CA PHE A 127 -18.52 -13.40 -0.97
C PHE A 127 -18.81 -13.57 -2.45
N ILE A 128 -18.45 -12.56 -3.25
CA ILE A 128 -18.63 -12.61 -4.71
C ILE A 128 -17.29 -12.84 -5.43
N PRO A 129 -17.29 -13.50 -6.60
CA PRO A 129 -16.08 -13.63 -7.41
C PRO A 129 -15.53 -12.26 -7.82
N ARG A 130 -14.20 -12.11 -7.83
CA ARG A 130 -13.54 -10.88 -8.28
C ARG A 130 -13.93 -10.51 -9.72
N SER A 131 -14.08 -11.49 -10.61
CA SER A 131 -14.51 -11.28 -12.00
C SER A 131 -15.90 -10.65 -12.09
N PHE A 132 -16.85 -11.08 -11.25
CA PHE A 132 -18.19 -10.51 -11.18
C PHE A 132 -18.18 -9.07 -10.67
N TYR A 133 -17.43 -8.80 -9.60
CA TYR A 133 -17.25 -7.43 -9.10
C TYR A 133 -16.67 -6.48 -10.16
N GLN A 134 -15.72 -6.94 -10.97
CA GLN A 134 -15.15 -6.13 -12.05
C GLN A 134 -16.19 -5.78 -13.12
N LYS A 135 -17.12 -6.70 -13.46
CA LYS A 135 -18.23 -6.39 -14.37
C LYS A 135 -19.15 -5.30 -13.80
N ILE A 136 -19.49 -5.38 -12.51
CA ILE A 136 -20.28 -4.33 -11.83
C ILE A 136 -19.56 -2.98 -11.90
N LYS A 137 -18.26 -2.96 -11.61
CA LYS A 137 -17.45 -1.74 -11.71
C LYS A 137 -17.48 -1.14 -13.12
N GLN A 138 -17.41 -1.95 -14.17
CA GLN A 138 -17.48 -1.47 -15.56
C GLN A 138 -18.83 -0.83 -15.89
N ILE A 139 -19.94 -1.42 -15.43
CA ILE A 139 -21.28 -0.85 -15.62
C ILE A 139 -21.40 0.48 -14.88
N LEU A 140 -20.96 0.52 -13.62
CA LEU A 140 -20.96 1.75 -12.83
C LEU A 140 -20.11 2.83 -13.53
N ASP A 141 -18.94 2.48 -14.04
CA ASP A 141 -18.04 3.43 -14.72
C ASP A 141 -18.67 4.04 -15.99
N ILE A 142 -19.42 3.26 -16.78
CA ILE A 142 -20.22 3.77 -17.91
C ILE A 142 -21.31 4.72 -17.43
N PHE A 143 -22.04 4.35 -16.39
CA PHE A 143 -23.09 5.20 -15.81
C PHE A 143 -22.51 6.53 -15.30
N LEU A 144 -21.36 6.49 -14.62
CA LEU A 144 -20.66 7.69 -14.14
C LEU A 144 -20.15 8.55 -15.28
N HIS A 145 -19.66 7.94 -16.36
CA HIS A 145 -19.31 8.67 -17.58
C HIS A 145 -20.52 9.45 -18.09
N VAL A 146 -21.66 8.81 -18.35
CA VAL A 146 -22.85 9.50 -18.88
C VAL A 146 -23.30 10.67 -17.99
N ASN A 147 -23.21 10.52 -16.67
CA ASN A 147 -23.76 11.51 -15.72
C ASN A 147 -22.81 12.63 -15.32
N PHE A 148 -21.50 12.39 -15.33
CA PHE A 148 -20.49 13.27 -14.72
C PHE A 148 -19.25 13.44 -15.60
N ASN A 149 -19.29 13.06 -16.88
CA ASN A 149 -18.14 13.17 -17.77
C ASN A 149 -17.58 14.60 -17.79
N VAL A 150 -16.27 14.63 -17.96
CA VAL A 150 -15.49 15.81 -18.25
C VAL A 150 -15.75 16.28 -19.69
N ASN A 151 -16.03 17.58 -19.87
CA ASN A 151 -15.93 18.20 -21.20
C ASN A 151 -14.50 18.66 -21.47
N LYS A 152 -13.84 18.02 -22.45
CA LYS A 152 -12.44 18.28 -22.84
C LYS A 152 -12.14 19.74 -23.18
N LYS A 153 -13.09 20.44 -23.83
CA LYS A 153 -12.89 21.85 -24.23
C LYS A 153 -12.90 22.82 -23.04
N ILE A 154 -13.62 22.47 -21.97
CA ILE A 154 -13.82 23.33 -20.81
C ILE A 154 -12.60 23.26 -19.88
N ILE A 155 -12.10 22.06 -19.61
CA ILE A 155 -10.97 21.86 -18.69
C ILE A 155 -9.66 22.40 -19.23
N ASN A 156 -9.43 22.32 -20.54
CA ASN A 156 -8.18 22.80 -21.13
C ASN A 156 -8.05 24.34 -21.08
N ASN A 157 -9.14 25.07 -20.81
CA ASN A 157 -9.19 26.53 -20.82
C ASN A 157 -9.42 27.14 -19.42
N GLN A 158 -9.58 26.32 -18.38
CA GLN A 158 -9.96 26.78 -17.04
C GLN A 158 -9.09 26.12 -15.96
N HIS A 159 -8.97 26.79 -14.81
CA HIS A 159 -8.27 26.22 -13.66
C HIS A 159 -8.95 24.94 -13.19
N SER A 160 -8.20 23.84 -13.15
CA SER A 160 -8.70 22.53 -12.77
C SER A 160 -7.79 21.81 -11.77
N THR A 161 -8.43 21.12 -10.83
CA THR A 161 -7.76 20.33 -9.80
C THR A 161 -8.22 18.88 -9.91
N LEU A 162 -7.26 17.96 -10.03
CA LEU A 162 -7.51 16.52 -10.02
C LEU A 162 -7.43 15.99 -8.59
N LEU A 163 -8.50 15.36 -8.11
CA LEU A 163 -8.59 14.68 -6.82
C LEU A 163 -8.52 13.18 -7.04
N VAL A 164 -7.49 12.54 -6.49
CA VAL A 164 -7.16 11.13 -6.77
C VAL A 164 -7.49 10.25 -5.56
N GLU A 165 -8.29 9.20 -5.79
CA GLU A 165 -8.69 8.19 -4.78
C GLU A 165 -9.35 8.77 -3.52
N PHE A 166 -10.01 9.92 -3.66
CA PHE A 166 -10.72 10.59 -2.55
C PHE A 166 -11.94 9.81 -2.08
N ASN A 167 -12.08 9.65 -0.75
CA ASN A 167 -13.30 9.14 -0.14
C ASN A 167 -14.34 10.26 -0.05
N THR A 168 -15.22 10.31 -1.06
CA THR A 168 -16.20 11.39 -1.23
C THR A 168 -17.25 11.48 -0.15
N LEU A 169 -17.57 10.36 0.52
CA LEU A 169 -18.48 10.38 1.67
C LEU A 169 -17.78 10.89 2.93
N ARG A 170 -16.52 10.49 3.16
CA ARG A 170 -15.74 10.92 4.32
C ARG A 170 -15.37 12.41 4.26
N PHE A 171 -15.21 12.96 3.06
CA PHE A 171 -14.88 14.36 2.82
C PHE A 171 -16.03 15.13 2.18
N ASN A 172 -17.27 14.77 2.52
CA ASN A 172 -18.48 15.37 1.95
C ASN A 172 -18.47 16.89 2.07
N ASP A 173 -18.12 17.42 3.24
CA ASP A 173 -18.21 18.84 3.53
C ASP A 173 -17.16 19.64 2.74
N PHE A 174 -15.92 19.14 2.68
CA PHE A 174 -14.90 19.70 1.78
C PHE A 174 -15.36 19.74 0.32
N ILE A 175 -16.02 18.69 -0.16
CA ILE A 175 -16.54 18.64 -1.53
C ILE A 175 -17.71 19.62 -1.70
N LEU A 176 -18.59 19.77 -0.71
CA LEU A 176 -19.66 20.77 -0.71
C LEU A 176 -19.10 22.19 -0.79
N GLU A 177 -18.14 22.53 0.08
CA GLU A 177 -17.48 23.83 0.09
C GLU A 177 -16.70 24.10 -1.19
N SER A 178 -16.21 23.05 -1.85
CA SER A 178 -15.54 23.20 -3.14
C SER A 178 -16.43 23.78 -4.24
N LYS A 179 -17.75 23.84 -4.06
CA LYS A 179 -18.64 24.59 -4.97
C LYS A 179 -18.23 26.07 -5.09
N ASN A 180 -17.68 26.64 -4.02
CA ASN A 180 -17.29 28.05 -3.94
C ASN A 180 -15.88 28.30 -4.52
N PHE A 181 -15.16 27.26 -4.94
CA PHE A 181 -13.81 27.41 -5.48
C PHE A 181 -13.83 27.75 -6.97
N HIS A 182 -12.92 28.64 -7.39
CA HIS A 182 -12.75 29.01 -8.81
C HIS A 182 -12.24 27.86 -9.69
N SER A 183 -11.62 26.83 -9.10
CA SER A 183 -11.11 25.68 -9.84
C SER A 183 -12.20 24.63 -10.07
N HIS A 184 -12.26 24.04 -11.26
CA HIS A 184 -13.02 22.82 -11.51
C HIS A 184 -12.46 21.65 -10.72
N LYS A 185 -13.35 20.84 -10.15
CA LYS A 185 -13.00 19.66 -9.33
C LYS A 185 -13.25 18.42 -10.16
N ILE A 186 -12.18 17.70 -10.43
CA ILE A 186 -12.20 16.49 -11.26
C ILE A 186 -11.78 15.34 -10.38
N PHE A 187 -12.59 14.30 -10.32
CA PHE A 187 -12.30 13.13 -9.50
C PHE A 187 -11.86 11.97 -10.37
N PHE A 188 -10.84 11.26 -9.88
CA PHE A 188 -10.39 9.99 -10.45
C PHE A 188 -10.21 8.99 -9.31
N GLY A 189 -10.96 7.89 -9.35
CA GLY A 189 -10.92 6.87 -8.29
C GLY A 189 -11.20 5.48 -8.86
N LYS A 190 -10.21 4.59 -8.74
CA LYS A 190 -10.27 3.21 -9.21
C LYS A 190 -10.49 2.24 -8.07
N ARG A 191 -9.81 2.43 -6.94
CA ARG A 191 -10.00 1.58 -5.75
C ARG A 191 -11.40 1.83 -5.20
N ARG A 192 -11.75 3.09 -5.00
CA ARG A 192 -13.10 3.54 -4.63
C ARG A 192 -13.64 4.48 -5.72
N PRO A 193 -14.74 4.10 -6.42
CA PRO A 193 -15.32 5.01 -7.39
C PRO A 193 -15.80 6.29 -6.70
N PRO A 194 -15.64 7.48 -7.30
CA PRO A 194 -16.00 8.74 -6.65
C PRO A 194 -17.49 8.82 -6.25
N VAL A 195 -18.36 8.11 -6.98
CA VAL A 195 -19.78 7.98 -6.68
C VAL A 195 -20.13 6.50 -6.58
N TYR A 196 -20.64 6.09 -5.42
CA TYR A 196 -20.98 4.68 -5.13
C TYR A 196 -22.27 4.51 -4.33
N ASN A 197 -22.93 5.60 -3.98
CA ASN A 197 -24.26 5.61 -3.36
C ASN A 197 -25.01 6.91 -3.72
N PHE A 198 -26.30 6.95 -3.38
CA PHE A 198 -27.17 8.08 -3.71
C PHE A 198 -26.72 9.41 -3.07
N LYS A 199 -26.18 9.39 -1.84
CA LYS A 199 -25.65 10.60 -1.18
C LYS A 199 -24.49 11.20 -1.98
N THR A 200 -23.51 10.37 -2.37
CA THR A 200 -22.38 10.81 -3.19
C THR A 200 -22.81 11.25 -4.60
N PHE A 201 -23.85 10.63 -5.16
CA PHE A 201 -24.41 11.03 -6.45
C PHE A 201 -25.02 12.44 -6.38
N LEU A 202 -25.87 12.70 -5.38
CA LEU A 202 -26.48 14.01 -5.17
C LEU A 202 -25.43 15.09 -4.86
N LEU A 203 -24.42 14.76 -4.06
CA LEU A 203 -23.28 15.63 -3.79
C LEU A 203 -22.63 16.10 -5.09
N PHE A 204 -22.28 15.17 -5.99
CA PHE A 204 -21.63 15.49 -7.26
C PHE A 204 -22.52 16.33 -8.19
N LYS A 205 -23.83 16.09 -8.20
CA LYS A 205 -24.78 16.95 -8.93
C LYS A 205 -24.80 18.37 -8.35
N LYS A 206 -24.87 18.51 -7.02
CA LYS A 206 -24.93 19.80 -6.31
C LYS A 206 -23.67 20.64 -6.49
N THR A 207 -22.49 20.01 -6.54
CA THR A 207 -21.18 20.69 -6.61
C THR A 207 -20.64 20.81 -8.02
N GLU A 208 -21.38 20.28 -9.01
CA GLU A 208 -21.00 20.21 -10.42
C GLU A 208 -19.65 19.51 -10.66
N SER A 209 -19.27 18.62 -9.76
CA SER A 209 -18.02 17.87 -9.82
C SER A 209 -18.02 16.93 -11.02
N LYS A 210 -16.85 16.77 -11.64
CA LYS A 210 -16.67 15.91 -12.82
C LYS A 210 -15.87 14.66 -12.47
N ILE A 211 -16.03 13.62 -13.27
CA ILE A 211 -15.33 12.34 -13.12
C ILE A 211 -14.63 12.00 -14.43
N ILE A 212 -13.34 11.64 -14.32
CA ILE A 212 -12.64 10.94 -15.40
C ILE A 212 -12.92 9.44 -15.20
N SER A 213 -13.73 8.87 -16.09
CA SER A 213 -14.07 7.45 -16.06
C SER A 213 -13.02 6.61 -16.79
N LEU A 214 -12.92 5.33 -16.43
CA LEU A 214 -12.07 4.40 -17.18
C LEU A 214 -12.58 4.22 -18.60
N PHE A 215 -13.90 4.34 -18.80
CA PHE A 215 -14.56 4.27 -20.08
C PHE A 215 -14.09 5.39 -21.03
N SER A 216 -13.95 6.63 -20.55
CA SER A 216 -13.45 7.74 -21.39
C SER A 216 -11.99 7.55 -21.76
N LEU A 217 -11.19 7.03 -20.84
CA LEU A 217 -9.77 6.82 -21.06
C LEU A 217 -9.48 5.64 -21.98
N LYS A 218 -10.38 4.63 -22.06
CA LYS A 218 -10.31 3.41 -22.91
C LYS A 218 -10.40 3.72 -24.42
N ASN A 219 -9.54 4.59 -24.96
CA ASN A 219 -9.23 4.67 -26.37
C ASN A 219 -8.88 3.28 -26.96
N ARG A 220 -9.49 2.85 -28.06
CA ARG A 220 -9.48 1.44 -28.53
C ARG A 220 -8.13 0.91 -29.06
N LYS A 221 -7.00 1.56 -28.72
CA LYS A 221 -5.64 1.26 -29.23
C LYS A 221 -4.58 0.97 -28.12
N PHE A 222 -4.97 0.84 -26.85
CA PHE A 222 -4.05 0.67 -25.70
C PHE A 222 -2.94 -0.40 -25.84
N PHE A 223 -3.18 -1.46 -26.61
CA PHE A 223 -2.24 -2.59 -26.75
C PHE A 223 -2.17 -3.08 -28.20
N ARG A 224 -2.10 -2.18 -29.18
CA ARG A 224 -1.79 -2.63 -30.55
C ARG A 224 -0.33 -3.00 -30.71
N ASP A 225 0.57 -2.43 -29.91
CA ASP A 225 1.98 -2.78 -29.97
C ASP A 225 2.30 -3.97 -29.04
N LYS A 226 2.00 -5.17 -29.54
CA LYS A 226 2.43 -6.42 -28.90
C LYS A 226 3.95 -6.46 -28.70
N ASN A 227 4.73 -5.71 -29.51
CA ASN A 227 6.19 -5.73 -29.45
C ASN A 227 6.69 -5.04 -28.19
N GLN A 228 6.16 -3.86 -27.83
CA GLN A 228 6.58 -3.15 -26.61
C GLN A 228 6.34 -3.99 -25.33
N LYS A 229 5.19 -4.67 -25.27
CA LYS A 229 4.87 -5.60 -24.17
C LYS A 229 5.81 -6.82 -24.15
N PHE A 230 6.18 -7.32 -25.33
CA PHE A 230 7.12 -8.42 -25.45
C PHE A 230 8.54 -8.00 -25.04
N GLU A 231 8.98 -6.80 -25.42
CA GLU A 231 10.27 -6.23 -25.03
C GLU A 231 10.42 -6.10 -23.51
N ILE A 232 9.42 -5.54 -22.81
CA ILE A 232 9.50 -5.40 -21.35
C ILE A 232 9.46 -6.78 -20.66
N LYS A 233 8.69 -7.74 -21.19
CA LYS A 233 8.73 -9.14 -20.71
C LYS A 233 10.13 -9.73 -20.86
N ASN A 234 10.79 -9.53 -21.99
CA ASN A 234 12.15 -10.03 -22.20
C ASN A 234 13.16 -9.33 -21.29
N LYS A 235 13.05 -8.02 -21.07
CA LYS A 235 13.88 -7.31 -20.08
C LYS A 235 13.73 -7.90 -18.69
N ILE A 236 12.50 -8.17 -18.24
CA ILE A 236 12.24 -8.78 -16.93
C ILE A 236 12.81 -10.21 -16.87
N LYS A 237 12.69 -11.01 -17.94
CA LYS A 237 13.35 -12.32 -18.00
C LYS A 237 14.87 -12.21 -17.89
N SER A 238 15.49 -11.26 -18.59
CA SER A 238 16.94 -11.00 -18.52
C SER A 238 17.38 -10.49 -17.15
N LEU A 239 16.52 -9.77 -16.43
CA LEU A 239 16.75 -9.40 -15.04
C LEU A 239 16.90 -10.64 -14.17
N TRP A 240 15.98 -11.60 -14.27
CA TRP A 240 16.04 -12.83 -13.47
C TRP A 240 17.27 -13.70 -13.75
N ALA A 241 17.97 -13.47 -14.86
CA ALA A 241 19.25 -14.10 -15.16
C ALA A 241 20.46 -13.42 -14.47
N GLN A 242 20.26 -12.26 -13.83
CA GLN A 242 21.30 -11.56 -13.05
C GLN A 242 21.53 -12.22 -11.68
N GLU A 243 21.83 -13.52 -11.69
CA GLU A 243 21.97 -14.35 -10.48
C GLU A 243 23.03 -13.82 -9.52
N THR A 244 24.18 -13.35 -10.02
CA THR A 244 25.27 -12.83 -9.18
C THR A 244 24.83 -11.62 -8.38
N PHE A 245 24.10 -10.69 -9.01
CA PHE A 245 23.51 -9.53 -8.35
C PHE A 245 22.53 -9.96 -7.26
N PHE A 246 21.55 -10.81 -7.59
CA PHE A 246 20.51 -11.17 -6.63
C PHE A 246 21.03 -12.02 -5.47
N ASN A 247 21.96 -12.95 -5.73
CA ASN A 247 22.59 -13.73 -4.66
C ASN A 247 23.37 -12.82 -3.70
N SER A 248 24.11 -11.84 -4.23
CA SER A 248 24.82 -10.86 -3.41
C SER A 248 23.85 -9.96 -2.64
N PHE A 249 22.85 -9.39 -3.34
CA PHE A 249 21.91 -8.46 -2.75
C PHE A 249 21.03 -9.12 -1.67
N PHE A 250 20.54 -10.34 -1.88
CA PHE A 250 19.74 -11.08 -0.89
C PHE A 250 20.61 -12.02 -0.03
N SER A 251 21.85 -11.61 0.28
CA SER A 251 22.66 -12.30 1.28
C SER A 251 22.47 -11.72 2.68
N ILE A 252 22.39 -12.61 3.67
CA ILE A 252 22.39 -12.32 5.11
C ILE A 252 23.51 -13.16 5.72
N ASP A 253 24.44 -12.57 6.47
CA ASP A 253 25.60 -13.28 7.04
C ASP A 253 26.37 -14.12 6.00
N LYS A 254 26.52 -13.60 4.77
CA LYS A 254 27.13 -14.28 3.60
C LYS A 254 26.35 -15.50 3.07
N ILE A 255 25.15 -15.74 3.58
CA ILE A 255 24.25 -16.79 3.13
C ILE A 255 23.21 -16.16 2.19
N SER A 256 23.25 -16.55 0.91
CA SER A 256 22.25 -16.11 -0.06
C SER A 256 20.93 -16.84 0.18
N ILE A 257 19.85 -16.08 0.39
CA ILE A 257 18.49 -16.60 0.44
C ILE A 257 17.74 -16.39 -0.89
N TRP A 258 18.43 -15.96 -1.95
CA TRP A 258 17.81 -15.65 -3.23
C TRP A 258 17.05 -16.83 -3.83
N ALA A 259 17.60 -18.05 -3.76
CA ALA A 259 16.93 -19.25 -4.28
C ALA A 259 15.53 -19.48 -3.67
N LEU A 260 15.31 -19.05 -2.43
CA LEU A 260 14.03 -19.13 -1.72
C LEU A 260 13.05 -18.05 -2.20
N ILE A 261 13.58 -16.87 -2.48
CA ILE A 261 12.82 -15.64 -2.79
C ILE A 261 12.47 -15.56 -4.28
N LYS A 262 13.34 -16.09 -5.15
CA LYS A 262 13.24 -15.99 -6.61
C LYS A 262 11.85 -16.38 -7.14
N PRO A 263 11.26 -17.53 -6.76
CA PRO A 263 9.93 -17.91 -7.27
C PRO A 263 8.86 -16.87 -6.94
N TYR A 264 8.89 -16.31 -5.73
CA TYR A 264 7.94 -15.28 -5.30
C TYR A 264 8.11 -14.00 -6.12
N PHE A 265 9.35 -13.52 -6.30
CA PHE A 265 9.63 -12.28 -7.03
C PHE A 265 9.26 -12.39 -8.52
N THR A 266 9.62 -13.53 -9.14
CA THR A 266 9.23 -13.83 -10.52
C THR A 266 7.71 -13.84 -10.66
N GLU A 267 6.99 -14.60 -9.81
CA GLU A 267 5.54 -14.70 -9.88
C GLU A 267 4.84 -13.35 -9.58
N LEU A 268 5.30 -12.61 -8.57
CA LEU A 268 4.75 -11.31 -8.20
C LEU A 268 4.81 -10.34 -9.37
N LEU A 269 5.97 -10.15 -9.99
CA LEU A 269 6.12 -9.15 -11.05
C LEU A 269 5.48 -9.62 -12.36
N GLU A 270 5.69 -10.87 -12.76
CA GLU A 270 5.18 -11.38 -14.04
C GLU A 270 3.65 -11.48 -14.06
N SER A 271 3.03 -11.91 -12.95
CA SER A 271 1.56 -11.99 -12.86
C SER A 271 0.88 -10.61 -12.83
N ARG A 272 1.61 -9.56 -12.42
CA ARG A 272 1.11 -8.18 -12.33
C ARG A 272 1.43 -7.35 -13.56
N LEU A 273 2.45 -7.72 -14.33
CA LEU A 273 3.01 -6.91 -15.41
C LEU A 273 1.95 -6.36 -16.37
N ASP A 274 1.06 -7.22 -16.86
CA ASP A 274 0.01 -6.83 -17.81
C ASP A 274 -0.89 -5.73 -17.23
N ASN A 275 -1.22 -5.81 -15.94
CA ASN A 275 -2.00 -4.80 -15.24
C ASN A 275 -1.18 -3.52 -15.00
N LEU A 276 0.10 -3.63 -14.61
CA LEU A 276 0.97 -2.46 -14.39
C LEU A 276 1.11 -1.64 -15.68
N LEU A 277 1.39 -2.28 -16.81
CA LEU A 277 1.49 -1.60 -18.11
C LEU A 277 0.15 -0.96 -18.50
N TYR A 278 -0.96 -1.65 -18.26
CA TYR A 278 -2.29 -1.11 -18.50
C TYR A 278 -2.57 0.16 -17.70
N GLU A 279 -2.21 0.17 -16.40
CA GLU A 279 -2.37 1.34 -15.55
C GLU A 279 -1.51 2.52 -16.01
N ILE A 280 -0.26 2.26 -16.38
CA ILE A 280 0.67 3.30 -16.85
C ILE A 280 0.13 3.96 -18.12
N GLU A 281 -0.23 3.17 -19.12
CA GLU A 281 -0.78 3.71 -20.36
C GLU A 281 -2.12 4.43 -20.14
N LEU A 282 -2.96 3.94 -19.22
CA LEU A 282 -4.24 4.58 -18.91
C LEU A 282 -4.04 5.97 -18.33
N VAL A 283 -3.12 6.12 -17.38
CA VAL A 283 -2.78 7.43 -16.81
C VAL A 283 -2.07 8.31 -17.85
N LYS A 284 -1.15 7.76 -18.64
CA LYS A 284 -0.51 8.47 -19.74
C LYS A 284 -1.53 9.10 -20.69
N ASN A 285 -2.54 8.33 -21.09
CA ASN A 285 -3.64 8.83 -21.92
C ASN A 285 -4.46 9.91 -21.21
N MET A 286 -4.69 9.79 -19.90
CA MET A 286 -5.35 10.84 -19.13
C MET A 286 -4.57 12.18 -19.23
N PHE A 287 -3.25 12.16 -19.06
CA PHE A 287 -2.42 13.37 -19.16
C PHE A 287 -2.25 13.90 -20.60
N GLN A 288 -2.45 13.05 -21.61
CA GLN A 288 -2.53 13.49 -23.01
C GLN A 288 -3.87 14.15 -23.35
N GLU A 289 -4.96 13.68 -22.73
CA GLU A 289 -6.31 14.16 -23.02
C GLU A 289 -6.72 15.40 -22.20
N TYR A 290 -6.21 15.52 -20.98
CA TYR A 290 -6.63 16.53 -20.02
C TYR A 290 -5.42 17.32 -19.49
N LYS A 291 -5.57 18.64 -19.40
CA LYS A 291 -4.61 19.51 -18.73
C LYS A 291 -5.11 19.84 -17.33
N PHE A 292 -4.32 19.50 -16.32
CA PHE A 292 -4.60 19.83 -14.92
C PHE A 292 -3.70 20.97 -14.46
N ASN A 293 -4.21 21.85 -13.59
CA ASN A 293 -3.39 22.90 -12.99
C ASN A 293 -2.77 22.46 -11.68
N LYS A 294 -3.45 21.59 -10.93
CA LYS A 294 -2.98 21.03 -9.65
C LYS A 294 -3.53 19.62 -9.46
N ILE A 295 -2.83 18.82 -8.68
CA ILE A 295 -3.27 17.48 -8.27
C ILE A 295 -3.26 17.41 -6.75
N LEU A 296 -4.32 16.86 -6.18
CA LEU A 296 -4.42 16.56 -4.76
C LEU A 296 -4.45 15.03 -4.59
N LEU A 297 -3.40 14.50 -3.97
CA LEU A 297 -3.27 13.08 -3.63
C LEU A 297 -3.58 12.86 -2.15
N PHE A 298 -4.19 11.71 -1.83
CA PHE A 298 -4.39 11.30 -0.43
C PHE A 298 -3.26 10.41 0.11
N SER A 299 -2.47 9.81 -0.79
CA SER A 299 -1.36 8.91 -0.48
C SER A 299 -0.44 8.84 -1.70
N GLU A 300 0.85 8.61 -1.49
CA GLU A 300 1.81 8.32 -2.57
C GLU A 300 2.14 6.82 -2.70
N ILE A 301 1.44 5.96 -1.98
CA ILE A 301 1.77 4.52 -1.93
C ILE A 301 0.94 3.74 -2.95
N GLY A 302 -0.30 4.16 -3.20
CA GLY A 302 -1.19 3.46 -4.12
C GLY A 302 -0.68 3.48 -5.57
N LEU A 303 -0.95 2.38 -6.29
CA LEU A 303 -0.53 2.19 -7.69
C LEU A 303 -0.91 3.36 -8.61
N SER A 304 -2.17 3.82 -8.54
CA SER A 304 -2.64 4.91 -9.38
C SER A 304 -2.03 6.25 -8.98
N GLU A 305 -1.89 6.49 -7.68
CA GLU A 305 -1.29 7.70 -7.14
C GLU A 305 0.19 7.83 -7.52
N GLN A 306 0.96 6.74 -7.45
CA GLN A 306 2.36 6.71 -7.88
C GLN A 306 2.52 7.04 -9.36
N ILE A 307 1.71 6.42 -10.22
CA ILE A 307 1.76 6.65 -11.68
C ILE A 307 1.32 8.08 -12.00
N ILE A 308 0.26 8.59 -11.37
CA ILE A 308 -0.21 9.97 -11.54
C ILE A 308 0.84 10.97 -11.09
N GLY A 309 1.46 10.75 -9.93
CA GLY A 309 2.55 11.61 -9.43
C GLY A 309 3.73 11.66 -10.40
N HIS A 310 4.08 10.53 -11.04
CA HIS A 310 5.11 10.51 -12.08
C HIS A 310 4.76 11.38 -13.29
N PHE A 311 3.57 11.20 -13.86
CA PHE A 311 3.16 11.99 -15.04
C PHE A 311 2.94 13.47 -14.69
N ALA A 312 2.48 13.78 -13.48
CA ALA A 312 2.37 15.15 -12.98
C ALA A 312 3.73 15.85 -12.99
N LYS A 313 4.76 15.20 -12.44
CA LYS A 313 6.13 15.71 -12.45
C LYS A 313 6.67 15.89 -13.87
N LYS A 314 6.44 14.92 -14.76
CA LYS A 314 6.83 15.01 -16.18
C LYS A 314 6.15 16.17 -16.91
N SER A 315 4.94 16.53 -16.48
CA SER A 315 4.15 17.63 -17.04
C SER A 315 4.27 18.95 -16.26
N ASN A 316 5.16 19.04 -15.25
CA ASN A 316 5.30 20.19 -14.36
C ASN A 316 3.96 20.64 -13.71
N ILE A 317 3.11 19.68 -13.35
CA ILE A 317 1.85 19.94 -12.65
C ILE A 317 2.10 19.82 -11.14
N PRO A 318 1.84 20.88 -10.34
CA PRO A 318 1.97 20.84 -8.90
C PRO A 318 1.13 19.74 -8.24
N VAL A 319 1.76 18.97 -7.36
CA VAL A 319 1.14 17.89 -6.59
C VAL A 319 1.16 18.24 -5.10
N LEU A 320 -0.02 18.22 -4.50
CA LEU A 320 -0.23 18.40 -3.07
C LEU A 320 -0.56 17.04 -2.45
N LEU A 321 0.20 16.63 -1.44
CA LEU A 321 -0.09 15.41 -0.67
C LEU A 321 -0.86 15.76 0.61
N LEU A 322 -2.09 15.26 0.69
CA LEU A 322 -2.92 15.30 1.89
C LEU A 322 -2.73 14.01 2.68
N GLN A 323 -1.59 13.88 3.38
CA GLN A 323 -1.31 12.71 4.22
C GLN A 323 -1.85 12.95 5.64
N HIS A 324 -2.69 12.04 6.13
CA HIS A 324 -3.46 12.22 7.36
C HIS A 324 -3.10 11.22 8.47
N GLY A 325 -1.94 10.57 8.38
CA GLY A 325 -1.44 9.65 9.39
C GLY A 325 0.09 9.64 9.43
N CYS A 326 0.65 9.49 10.62
CA CYS A 326 2.05 9.16 10.86
C CYS A 326 2.09 7.70 11.31
N TYR A 327 2.94 6.87 10.71
CA TYR A 327 3.12 5.48 11.13
C TYR A 327 4.36 5.34 12.00
N TYR A 328 4.19 4.51 13.04
CA TYR A 328 5.14 3.96 14.00
C TYR A 328 6.40 4.81 14.34
N GLU A 329 6.41 5.39 15.55
CA GLU A 329 7.44 6.34 16.01
C GLU A 329 8.82 5.75 16.27
N THR A 330 8.96 4.41 16.27
CA THR A 330 10.25 3.73 16.52
C THR A 330 11.04 3.46 15.24
N ALA A 331 10.52 3.89 14.09
CA ALA A 331 11.20 3.89 12.81
C ALA A 331 12.55 4.62 12.89
N GLN A 332 13.67 3.93 12.58
CA GLN A 332 14.94 4.60 12.29
C GLN A 332 14.71 5.68 11.23
N LYS A 333 15.24 6.90 11.46
CA LYS A 333 15.12 8.06 10.57
C LYS A 333 15.36 7.66 9.10
N GLY A 334 14.49 8.07 8.18
CA GLY A 334 14.67 7.90 6.72
C GLY A 334 14.38 6.50 6.12
N LEU A 335 14.51 5.40 6.87
CA LEU A 335 14.37 4.05 6.26
C LEU A 335 12.91 3.61 6.07
N VAL A 336 12.07 3.85 7.07
CA VAL A 336 10.62 3.50 7.05
C VAL A 336 9.86 4.39 6.09
N THR A 337 10.31 5.63 5.98
CA THR A 337 9.64 6.71 5.26
C THR A 337 9.66 6.47 3.76
N GLU A 338 10.81 6.09 3.22
CA GLU A 338 10.96 5.72 1.81
C GLU A 338 10.33 4.36 1.47
N SER A 339 10.42 3.39 2.37
CA SER A 339 9.98 2.01 2.10
C SER A 339 8.46 1.86 2.16
N GLN A 340 7.78 2.66 2.98
CA GLN A 340 6.33 2.62 3.14
C GLN A 340 5.61 3.82 2.51
N GLY A 341 6.32 4.79 1.93
CA GLY A 341 5.74 5.96 1.25
C GLY A 341 4.85 6.83 2.15
N VAL A 342 5.24 6.94 3.43
CA VAL A 342 4.53 7.72 4.45
C VAL A 342 4.67 9.23 4.21
N PHE A 343 5.84 9.64 3.69
CA PHE A 343 6.19 11.03 3.41
C PHE A 343 6.33 11.24 1.89
N PRO A 344 6.15 12.48 1.41
CA PRO A 344 6.16 12.77 -0.02
C PRO A 344 7.52 12.44 -0.65
N SER A 345 7.51 11.59 -1.68
CA SER A 345 8.66 11.42 -2.58
C SER A 345 8.55 12.32 -3.81
N ASN A 346 7.34 12.49 -4.31
CA ASN A 346 7.09 13.18 -5.59
C ASN A 346 6.24 14.44 -5.45
N SER A 347 5.55 14.64 -4.33
CA SER A 347 4.73 15.84 -4.13
C SER A 347 5.56 17.08 -3.83
N ASP A 348 5.07 18.22 -4.32
CA ASP A 348 5.69 19.53 -4.15
C ASP A 348 5.41 20.10 -2.75
N LYS A 349 4.22 19.81 -2.21
CA LYS A 349 3.82 20.20 -0.86
C LYS A 349 3.20 19.04 -0.09
N LEU A 350 3.44 19.03 1.22
CA LEU A 350 2.82 18.16 2.21
C LEU A 350 1.86 18.96 3.07
N LEU A 351 0.59 18.58 3.07
CA LEU A 351 -0.44 19.21 3.90
C LEU A 351 -0.60 18.40 5.19
N VAL A 352 -0.22 18.98 6.33
CA VAL A 352 -0.24 18.33 7.64
C VAL A 352 -1.30 18.92 8.57
N TRP A 353 -1.73 18.12 9.54
CA TRP A 353 -2.77 18.51 10.51
C TRP A 353 -2.35 19.62 11.46
N GLY A 354 -1.13 19.59 11.96
CA GLY A 354 -0.70 20.48 13.03
C GLY A 354 0.80 20.46 13.20
N ASN A 355 1.27 21.23 14.19
CA ASN A 355 2.70 21.33 14.49
C ASN A 355 3.34 19.98 14.82
N TYR A 356 2.60 19.07 15.48
CA TYR A 356 3.10 17.72 15.79
C TYR A 356 3.46 16.93 14.52
N THR A 357 2.53 16.86 13.57
CA THR A 357 2.75 16.13 12.32
C THR A 357 3.78 16.85 11.42
N LYS A 358 3.86 18.19 11.47
CA LYS A 358 4.95 18.95 10.86
C LYS A 358 6.31 18.52 11.41
N GLN A 359 6.46 18.49 12.74
CA GLN A 359 7.71 18.08 13.38
C GLN A 359 8.11 16.66 13.00
N LYS A 360 7.17 15.71 12.99
CA LYS A 360 7.45 14.33 12.56
C LYS A 360 7.88 14.27 11.08
N ALA A 361 7.26 15.06 10.20
CA ALA A 361 7.65 15.13 8.79
C ALA A 361 9.08 15.66 8.60
N ILE A 362 9.51 16.64 9.41
CA ILE A 362 10.88 17.16 9.39
C ILE A 362 11.85 16.14 9.98
N SER A 363 11.57 15.64 11.20
CA SER A 363 12.56 14.88 11.98
C SER A 363 12.72 13.42 11.56
N TYR A 364 11.66 12.80 11.04
CA TYR A 364 11.67 11.40 10.58
C TYR A 364 11.58 11.30 9.06
N GLY A 365 10.73 12.13 8.46
CA GLY A 365 10.50 12.17 7.02
C GLY A 365 11.56 12.90 6.22
N GLU A 366 12.42 13.67 6.89
CA GLU A 366 13.43 14.54 6.27
C GLU A 366 12.81 15.46 5.19
N VAL A 367 11.53 15.82 5.39
CA VAL A 367 10.81 16.70 4.47
C VAL A 367 11.25 18.13 4.75
N PRO A 368 11.73 18.87 3.73
CA PRO A 368 12.09 20.28 3.90
C PRO A 368 10.93 21.10 4.43
N GLU A 369 11.19 21.98 5.39
CA GLU A 369 10.15 22.74 6.08
C GLU A 369 9.32 23.59 5.12
N GLU A 370 9.95 24.16 4.09
CA GLU A 370 9.30 24.96 3.06
C GLU A 370 8.31 24.17 2.19
N LYS A 371 8.37 22.83 2.22
CA LYS A 371 7.39 21.97 1.56
C LYS A 371 6.15 21.67 2.42
N ILE A 372 6.16 22.03 3.71
CA ILE A 372 5.13 21.60 4.65
C ILE A 372 4.16 22.75 4.95
N GLU A 373 2.88 22.52 4.72
CA GLU A 373 1.80 23.45 5.05
C GLU A 373 0.94 22.87 6.17
N THR A 374 0.72 23.66 7.23
CA THR A 374 -0.09 23.23 8.38
C THR A 374 -1.50 23.78 8.25
N LEU A 375 -2.43 22.95 7.75
CA LEU A 375 -3.78 23.38 7.36
C LEU A 375 -4.91 22.72 8.17
N GLY A 376 -4.60 21.82 9.10
CA GLY A 376 -5.62 21.07 9.82
C GLY A 376 -6.03 19.77 9.12
N CYS A 377 -7.15 19.20 9.57
CA CYS A 377 -7.70 17.98 8.99
C CYS A 377 -9.11 18.23 8.47
N ILE A 378 -9.25 18.23 7.14
CA ILE A 378 -10.53 18.43 6.44
C ILE A 378 -11.64 17.45 6.85
N ARG A 379 -11.32 16.37 7.55
CA ARG A 379 -12.30 15.44 8.12
C ARG A 379 -13.04 16.05 9.31
N PHE A 380 -12.38 16.92 10.05
CA PHE A 380 -12.81 17.41 11.36
C PHE A 380 -13.12 18.91 11.38
N ASP A 381 -13.06 19.60 10.24
CA ASP A 381 -13.35 21.04 10.15
C ASP A 381 -14.74 21.40 10.72
N ASN A 382 -15.73 20.53 10.51
CA ASN A 382 -17.09 20.71 11.02
C ASN A 382 -17.40 19.87 12.27
N LEU A 383 -16.38 19.29 12.91
CA LEU A 383 -16.59 18.49 14.12
C LEU A 383 -16.96 19.40 15.29
N GLN A 384 -18.26 19.47 15.57
CA GLN A 384 -18.75 20.06 16.82
C GLN A 384 -18.67 19.01 17.92
N LEU A 385 -17.69 19.15 18.81
CA LEU A 385 -17.61 18.36 20.03
C LEU A 385 -18.77 18.80 20.94
N LYS A 386 -19.81 17.98 21.01
CA LYS A 386 -20.79 18.10 22.09
C LYS A 386 -20.11 17.57 23.35
N ASN A 387 -19.98 18.40 24.37
CA ASN A 387 -19.57 17.94 25.69
C ASN A 387 -20.66 17.02 26.24
N SER A 388 -20.51 15.72 26.01
CA SER A 388 -21.24 14.71 26.75
C SER A 388 -20.39 14.35 27.96
N ASN A 389 -20.76 14.86 29.14
CA ASN A 389 -20.12 14.55 30.42
C ASN A 389 -20.51 13.15 30.94
N SER A 390 -20.81 12.19 30.06
CA SER A 390 -21.12 10.83 30.51
C SER A 390 -19.79 10.12 30.79
N ASP A 391 -19.44 10.00 32.07
CA ASP A 391 -18.32 9.17 32.54
C ASP A 391 -18.57 7.65 32.36
N ASP A 392 -19.71 7.30 31.76
CA ASP A 392 -20.22 5.94 31.55
C ASP A 392 -19.39 5.12 30.55
N TYR A 393 -18.56 5.76 29.73
CA TYR A 393 -17.87 5.08 28.62
C TYR A 393 -16.36 5.23 28.70
N VAL A 394 -15.64 4.15 28.36
CA VAL A 394 -14.18 4.21 28.14
C VAL A 394 -13.90 4.10 26.65
N LEU A 395 -13.35 5.17 26.06
CA LEU A 395 -12.94 5.15 24.65
C LEU A 395 -11.66 4.35 24.48
N PHE A 396 -11.73 3.28 23.71
CA PHE A 396 -10.57 2.46 23.36
C PHE A 396 -10.04 2.80 21.96
N ALA A 397 -9.02 3.66 21.92
CA ALA A 397 -8.35 4.10 20.70
C ALA A 397 -6.97 3.44 20.59
N ILE A 398 -6.94 2.16 20.19
CA ILE A 398 -5.71 1.37 20.09
C ILE A 398 -5.46 0.87 18.66
N THR A 399 -4.18 0.74 18.31
CA THR A 399 -3.72 0.06 17.10
C THR A 399 -3.11 -1.28 17.51
N GLY A 400 -3.45 -2.35 16.80
CA GLY A 400 -2.87 -3.67 17.06
C GLY A 400 -1.43 -3.81 16.56
N PRO A 401 -0.73 -4.89 16.94
CA PRO A 401 0.56 -5.23 16.35
C PRO A 401 0.47 -5.29 14.82
N GLU A 402 1.30 -4.50 14.15
CA GLU A 402 1.25 -4.27 12.70
C GLU A 402 2.10 -5.32 11.95
N PRO A 403 1.51 -6.21 11.14
CA PRO A 403 2.23 -7.32 10.50
C PRO A 403 3.24 -6.84 9.43
N GLU A 404 3.19 -5.57 9.05
CA GLU A 404 4.20 -4.93 8.21
C GLU A 404 5.52 -4.71 8.96
N PHE A 405 5.55 -4.87 10.28
CA PHE A 405 6.77 -4.71 11.09
C PHE A 405 7.17 -6.03 11.75
N VAL A 406 8.47 -6.29 11.83
CA VAL A 406 9.04 -7.48 12.49
C VAL A 406 8.58 -7.56 13.94
N HIS A 407 8.54 -6.41 14.64
CA HIS A 407 8.00 -6.29 16.00
C HIS A 407 6.51 -6.60 16.09
N GLY A 408 5.72 -6.27 15.07
CA GLY A 408 4.29 -6.59 15.05
C GLY A 408 4.03 -8.09 14.85
N LEU A 409 5.03 -8.84 14.39
CA LEU A 409 5.01 -10.30 14.32
C LEU A 409 5.56 -10.99 15.59
N SER A 410 5.92 -10.23 16.63
CA SER A 410 6.40 -10.82 17.88
C SER A 410 5.27 -11.53 18.63
N THR A 411 5.49 -12.78 18.98
CA THR A 411 4.53 -13.54 19.81
C THR A 411 4.35 -12.87 21.18
N LYS A 412 5.47 -12.44 21.81
CA LYS A 412 5.44 -11.72 23.09
C LYS A 412 4.64 -10.42 22.99
N ASN A 413 4.85 -9.62 21.95
CA ASN A 413 4.11 -8.35 21.76
C ASN A 413 2.61 -8.60 21.54
N ILE A 414 2.25 -9.61 20.75
CA ILE A 414 0.85 -9.99 20.51
C ILE A 414 0.19 -10.46 21.81
N GLU A 415 0.85 -11.32 22.58
CA GLU A 415 0.33 -11.79 23.87
C GLU A 415 0.15 -10.63 24.86
N GLN A 416 1.15 -9.75 24.97
CA GLN A 416 1.07 -8.56 25.82
C GLN A 416 -0.08 -7.64 25.41
N TYR A 417 -0.25 -7.39 24.11
CA TYR A 417 -1.35 -6.60 23.58
C TYR A 417 -2.70 -7.20 23.97
N VAL A 418 -2.92 -8.50 23.73
CA VAL A 418 -4.18 -9.15 24.06
C VAL A 418 -4.42 -9.19 25.58
N ASN A 419 -3.40 -9.49 26.38
CA ASN A 419 -3.50 -9.48 27.84
C ASN A 419 -3.84 -8.08 28.38
N THR A 420 -3.25 -7.04 27.81
CA THR A 420 -3.55 -5.64 28.17
C THR A 420 -5.00 -5.30 27.87
N ILE A 421 -5.51 -5.68 26.70
CA ILE A 421 -6.92 -5.49 26.35
C ILE A 421 -7.84 -6.20 27.33
N ARG A 422 -7.57 -7.48 27.64
CA ARG A 422 -8.39 -8.25 28.59
C ARG A 422 -8.44 -7.58 29.95
N LYS A 423 -7.27 -7.16 30.47
CA LYS A 423 -7.16 -6.47 31.76
C LYS A 423 -7.92 -5.13 31.75
N ILE A 424 -7.85 -4.36 30.67
CA ILE A 424 -8.63 -3.11 30.54
C ILE A 424 -10.12 -3.43 30.55
N CYS A 425 -10.58 -4.41 29.78
CA CYS A 425 -11.98 -4.83 29.78
C CYS A 425 -12.46 -5.31 31.17
N GLU A 426 -11.65 -6.05 31.90
CA GLU A 426 -11.93 -6.47 33.28
C GLU A 426 -12.12 -5.27 34.21
N ILE A 427 -11.20 -4.29 34.15
CA ILE A 427 -11.27 -3.06 34.95
C ILE A 427 -12.51 -2.24 34.59
N VAL A 428 -12.78 -2.03 33.29
CA VAL A 428 -13.96 -1.28 32.81
C VAL A 428 -15.26 -1.92 33.29
N ASN A 429 -15.35 -3.26 33.23
CA ASN A 429 -16.50 -4.01 33.75
C ASN A 429 -16.65 -3.85 35.27
N GLN A 430 -15.55 -3.92 36.04
CA GLN A 430 -15.57 -3.72 37.49
C GLN A 430 -16.01 -2.31 37.89
N MET A 431 -15.68 -1.31 37.06
CA MET A 431 -16.11 0.08 37.27
C MET A 431 -17.58 0.33 36.90
N GLY A 432 -18.31 -0.68 36.39
CA GLY A 432 -19.68 -0.52 35.90
C GLY A 432 -19.78 0.37 34.66
N LYS A 433 -18.65 0.56 33.94
CA LYS A 433 -18.58 1.36 32.72
C LYS A 433 -18.85 0.49 31.49
N LYS A 434 -19.29 1.14 30.41
CA LYS A 434 -19.64 0.53 29.12
C LYS A 434 -18.53 0.67 28.08
#